data_AF-E9RYX6-F1
#
_entry.id   AF-E9RYX6-F1
#
_cell.length_a   1.000
_cell.length_b   1.000
_cell.length_c   1.000
_cell.angle_alpha   90.00
_cell.angle_beta   90.00
_cell.angle_gamma   90.00
#
_symmetry.space_group_name_H-M   'P 1'
#
loop_
_entity.id
_entity.type
_entity.pdbx_description
1 polymer ?
#
loop_
_entity_poly.entity_id
_entity_poly.type
_entity_poly.pdbx_seq_one_letter_code
_entity_poly.pdbx_strand_id
1 'polypeptide(L)'
;MMMLGLFCMVASFFPLYLKYRVVLTGERCKGKITGIVEQKCGYTVGGVAVKKHAYQIKIGQKQYYTAHGCLILPLGRKKIGKEIWVFKNEKYGREVFQCSDIRLELLSGLFLLVAVFSFSMEVIQ
;
A
#
# COMPACT_ATOMS: atom_id res chain seq x y z
N MET A 1 -4.85 22.58 19.96
CA MET A 1 -5.19 21.39 19.16
C MET A 1 -4.63 21.47 17.73
N MET A 2 -4.24 22.66 17.26
CA MET A 2 -3.73 22.91 15.90
C MET A 2 -2.54 22.03 15.51
N MET A 3 -1.55 21.86 16.40
CA MET A 3 -0.36 21.06 16.10
C MET A 3 -0.69 19.59 15.83
N LEU A 4 -1.68 19.04 16.55
CA LEU A 4 -2.16 17.68 16.34
C LEU A 4 -2.96 17.57 15.03
N GLY A 5 -3.84 18.55 14.75
CA GLY A 5 -4.56 18.62 13.48
C GLY A 5 -3.61 18.72 12.27
N LEU A 6 -2.56 19.53 12.37
CA LEU A 6 -1.53 19.68 11.33
C LEU A 6 -0.75 18.38 11.13
N PHE A 7 -0.36 17.71 12.21
CA PHE A 7 0.32 16.42 12.15
C PHE A 7 -0.56 15.36 11.47
N CYS A 8 -1.84 15.28 11.82
CA CYS A 8 -2.80 14.36 11.19
C CYS A 8 -3.04 14.66 9.71
N MET A 9 -3.07 15.94 9.30
CA MET A 9 -3.12 16.34 7.89
C MET A 9 -1.90 15.82 7.12
N VAL A 10 -0.69 16.06 7.63
CA VAL A 10 0.54 15.57 6.98
C VAL A 10 0.56 14.04 6.91
N ALA A 11 0.16 13.36 7.99
CA ALA A 11 0.08 11.91 8.04
C ALA A 11 -0.98 11.32 7.08
N SER A 12 -2.01 12.08 6.73
CA SER A 12 -2.99 11.69 5.71
C SER A 12 -2.41 11.80 4.30
N PHE A 13 -1.81 12.93 3.95
CA PHE A 13 -1.35 13.18 2.59
C PHE A 13 -0.06 12.46 2.22
N PHE A 14 0.88 12.30 3.15
CA PHE A 14 2.19 11.75 2.84
C PHE A 14 2.15 10.31 2.28
N PRO A 15 1.40 9.35 2.88
CA PRO A 15 1.31 8.01 2.33
C PRO A 15 0.58 7.98 0.98
N LEU A 16 -0.47 8.79 0.82
CA LEU A 16 -1.17 8.94 -0.47
C LEU A 16 -0.22 9.44 -1.55
N TYR A 17 0.55 10.49 -1.27
CA TYR A 17 1.54 11.04 -2.19
C TYR A 17 2.54 9.96 -2.64
N LEU A 18 3.08 9.18 -1.71
CA LEU A 18 4.01 8.10 -2.04
C LEU A 18 3.34 7.03 -2.93
N LYS A 19 2.10 6.62 -2.62
CA LYS A 19 1.35 5.65 -3.44
C LYS A 19 1.12 6.18 -4.85
N TYR A 20 0.56 7.38 -4.97
CA TYR A 20 0.20 7.95 -6.28
C TYR A 20 1.42 8.33 -7.10
N ARG A 21 2.54 8.72 -6.50
CA ARG A 21 3.79 8.94 -7.23
C ARG A 21 4.20 7.70 -8.02
N VAL A 22 4.13 6.51 -7.40
CA VAL A 22 4.51 5.27 -8.06
C VAL A 22 3.48 4.84 -9.10
N VAL A 23 2.18 5.05 -8.83
CA VAL A 23 1.11 4.75 -9.79
C VAL A 23 1.18 5.65 -11.02
N LEU A 24 1.44 6.95 -10.86
CA LEU A 24 1.50 7.92 -11.95
C LEU A 24 2.75 7.79 -12.81
N THR A 25 3.87 7.35 -12.22
CA THR A 25 5.14 7.12 -12.95
C THR A 25 5.28 5.70 -13.46
N GLY A 26 4.36 4.80 -13.09
CA GLY A 26 4.41 3.39 -13.45
C GLY A 26 3.62 3.06 -14.71
N GLU A 27 4.07 2.03 -15.43
CA GLU A 27 3.31 1.47 -16.54
C GLU A 27 2.23 0.53 -16.02
N ARG A 28 1.01 0.71 -16.51
CA ARG A 28 -0.13 -0.16 -16.19
C ARG A 28 -0.02 -1.48 -16.96
N CYS A 29 0.00 -2.59 -16.25
CA CYS A 29 0.11 -3.94 -16.81
C CYS A 29 -0.93 -4.89 -16.19
N LYS A 30 -1.35 -5.90 -16.97
CA LYS A 30 -2.09 -7.05 -16.42
C LYS A 30 -1.10 -8.12 -15.98
N GLY A 31 -1.31 -8.67 -14.79
CA GLY A 31 -0.50 -9.77 -14.26
C GLY A 31 -1.39 -10.83 -13.63
N LYS A 32 -0.97 -12.10 -13.75
CA LYS A 32 -1.66 -13.23 -13.13
C LYS A 32 -1.02 -13.55 -11.79
N ILE A 33 -1.82 -13.67 -10.73
CA ILE A 33 -1.33 -14.09 -9.42
C ILE A 33 -0.98 -15.58 -9.48
N THR A 34 0.29 -15.93 -9.30
CA THR A 34 0.76 -17.32 -9.34
C THR A 34 0.85 -17.94 -7.95
N GLY A 35 1.05 -17.12 -6.91
CA GLY A 35 1.21 -17.61 -5.55
C GLY A 35 1.38 -16.50 -4.54
N ILE A 36 1.67 -16.89 -3.30
CA ILE A 36 1.98 -16.00 -2.19
C ILE A 36 3.34 -16.43 -1.63
N VAL A 37 4.27 -15.49 -1.53
CA VAL A 37 5.63 -15.71 -1.02
C VAL A 37 5.81 -14.87 0.23
N GLU A 38 6.46 -15.46 1.24
CA GLU A 38 6.85 -14.75 2.45
C GLU A 38 8.18 -14.04 2.21
N GLN A 39 8.16 -12.70 2.23
CA GLN A 39 9.33 -11.85 2.13
C GLN A 39 9.64 -11.24 3.50
N LYS A 40 10.91 -11.28 3.90
CA LYS A 40 11.39 -10.53 5.07
C LYS A 40 11.46 -9.06 4.67
N CYS A 41 10.72 -8.20 5.36
CA CYS A 41 10.82 -6.76 5.20
C CYS A 41 12.16 -6.25 5.74
N GLY A 42 12.63 -5.12 5.20
CA GLY A 42 13.89 -4.50 5.61
C GLY A 42 13.88 -3.82 6.98
N TYR A 43 12.78 -3.90 7.72
CA TYR A 43 12.65 -3.33 9.06
C TYR A 43 12.33 -4.41 10.09
N THR A 44 12.85 -4.23 11.30
CA THR A 44 12.65 -5.13 12.44
C THR A 44 11.79 -4.44 13.49
N VAL A 45 10.94 -5.19 14.16
CA VAL A 45 10.16 -4.72 15.31
C VAL A 45 10.56 -5.59 16.49
N GLY A 46 11.15 -5.00 17.53
CA GLY A 46 11.65 -5.73 18.70
C GLY A 46 12.75 -6.76 18.37
N GLY A 47 13.61 -6.48 17.39
CA GLY A 47 14.70 -7.38 16.96
C GLY A 47 14.27 -8.50 16.01
N VAL A 48 12.97 -8.64 15.72
CA VAL A 48 12.44 -9.64 14.77
C VAL A 48 12.16 -8.98 13.42
N ALA A 49 12.71 -9.56 12.34
CA ALA A 49 12.42 -9.12 10.98
C ALA A 49 10.93 -9.32 10.66
N VAL A 50 10.25 -8.24 10.28
CA VAL A 50 8.83 -8.29 9.96
C VAL A 50 8.66 -9.11 8.68
N LYS A 51 7.83 -10.16 8.75
CA LYS A 51 7.53 -11.00 7.59
C LYS A 51 6.28 -10.47 6.89
N LYS A 52 6.36 -10.33 5.58
CA LYS A 52 5.25 -9.88 4.72
C LYS A 52 4.92 -10.98 3.73
N HIS A 53 3.63 -11.28 3.60
CA HIS A 53 3.13 -12.17 2.55
C HIS A 53 2.88 -11.37 1.27
N ALA A 54 3.79 -11.43 0.30
CA ALA A 54 3.66 -10.77 -0.99
C ALA A 54 2.97 -11.69 -2.01
N TYR A 55 2.12 -11.14 -2.88
CA TYR A 55 1.63 -11.91 -4.03
C TYR A 55 2.73 -11.97 -5.08
N GLN A 56 2.96 -13.15 -5.61
CA GLN A 56 3.79 -13.36 -6.78
C GLN A 56 2.92 -13.21 -8.02
N ILE A 57 3.33 -12.30 -8.90
CA ILE A 57 2.60 -11.94 -10.10
C ILE A 57 3.48 -12.24 -11.31
N LYS A 58 2.95 -13.04 -12.23
CA LYS A 58 3.60 -13.27 -13.52
C LYS A 58 3.08 -12.25 -14.53
N ILE A 59 4.00 -11.48 -15.10
CA ILE A 59 3.74 -10.52 -16.17
C ILE A 59 4.62 -10.94 -17.35
N GLY A 60 4.01 -11.47 -18.41
CA GLY A 60 4.74 -12.11 -19.51
C GLY A 60 5.58 -13.29 -19.00
N GLN A 61 6.89 -13.24 -19.25
CA GLN A 61 7.84 -14.26 -18.78
C GLN A 61 8.52 -13.92 -17.44
N LYS A 62 8.36 -12.69 -16.92
CA LYS A 62 9.01 -12.24 -15.68
C LYS A 62 8.07 -12.37 -14.48
N GLN A 63 8.66 -12.59 -13.30
CA GLN A 63 7.96 -12.63 -12.03
C GLN A 63 8.21 -11.36 -11.21
N TYR A 64 7.15 -10.87 -10.61
CA TYR A 64 7.10 -9.65 -9.81
C TYR A 64 6.41 -9.93 -8.47
N TYR A 65 6.62 -9.05 -7.49
CA TYR A 65 6.06 -9.16 -6.14
C TYR A 65 5.26 -7.91 -5.78
N THR A 66 4.13 -8.07 -5.09
CA THR A 66 3.35 -6.91 -4.67
C THR A 66 3.97 -6.16 -3.49
N ALA A 67 3.97 -4.83 -3.54
CA ALA A 67 4.53 -3.96 -2.50
C ALA A 67 3.76 -4.01 -1.16
N HIS A 68 2.43 -4.12 -1.18
CA HIS A 68 1.61 -4.16 0.06
C HIS A 68 1.18 -5.57 0.48
N GLY A 69 1.43 -6.57 -0.37
CA GLY A 69 1.14 -7.97 -0.05
C GLY A 69 -0.33 -8.25 0.31
N CYS A 70 -0.54 -9.38 0.98
CA CYS A 70 -1.82 -9.81 1.54
C CYS A 70 -1.78 -9.80 3.07
N LEU A 71 -2.75 -9.13 3.70
CA LEU A 71 -2.93 -9.17 5.16
C LEU A 71 -3.57 -10.48 5.61
N ILE A 72 -4.50 -11.04 4.82
CA ILE A 72 -5.29 -12.22 5.19
C ILE A 72 -4.99 -13.35 4.20
N LEU A 73 -4.07 -14.25 4.58
CA LEU A 73 -3.68 -15.41 3.78
C LEU A 73 -4.84 -16.20 3.15
N PRO A 74 -5.90 -16.61 3.88
CA PRO A 74 -6.95 -17.44 3.29
C PRO A 74 -7.72 -16.70 2.18
N LEU A 75 -7.96 -15.39 2.33
CA LEU A 75 -8.56 -14.58 1.27
C LEU A 75 -7.62 -14.39 0.09
N GLY A 76 -6.32 -14.30 0.35
CA GLY A 76 -5.32 -14.19 -0.72
C GLY A 76 -5.16 -15.46 -1.53
N ARG A 77 -5.23 -16.64 -0.90
CA ARG A 77 -5.16 -17.93 -1.60
C ARG A 77 -6.30 -18.08 -2.60
N LYS A 78 -7.50 -17.60 -2.27
CA LYS A 78 -8.65 -17.56 -3.20
C LYS A 78 -8.43 -16.67 -4.45
N LYS A 79 -7.47 -15.74 -4.40
CA LYS A 79 -7.12 -14.86 -5.53
C LYS A 79 -6.04 -15.44 -6.44
N ILE A 80 -5.44 -16.58 -6.09
CA ILE A 80 -4.45 -17.26 -6.94
C ILE A 80 -5.12 -17.69 -8.25
N GLY A 81 -4.45 -17.42 -9.37
CA GLY A 81 -4.97 -17.65 -10.72
C GLY A 81 -5.76 -16.49 -11.30
N LYS A 82 -6.14 -15.48 -10.50
CA LYS A 82 -6.85 -14.29 -10.99
C LYS A 82 -5.90 -13.31 -11.66
N GLU A 83 -6.36 -12.68 -12.74
CA GLU A 83 -5.68 -11.54 -13.35
C GLU A 83 -6.01 -10.24 -12.60
N ILE A 84 -4.97 -9.46 -12.31
CA ILE A 84 -5.10 -8.17 -11.65
C ILE A 84 -4.33 -7.11 -12.45
N TRP A 85 -4.84 -5.88 -12.38
CA TRP A 85 -4.14 -4.72 -12.88
C TRP A 85 -3.13 -4.24 -11.84
N VAL A 86 -1.88 -4.11 -12.28
CA VAL A 86 -0.77 -3.64 -11.46
C VAL A 86 0.04 -2.60 -12.22
N PHE A 87 0.69 -1.72 -11.48
CA PHE A 87 1.61 -0.74 -11.99
C PHE A 87 3.02 -1.25 -11.74
N LYS A 88 3.79 -1.40 -12.81
CA LYS A 88 5.21 -1.71 -12.74
C LYS A 88 5.99 -0.40 -12.87
N ASN A 89 7.06 -0.28 -12.09
CA ASN A 89 7.98 0.85 -12.22
C ASN A 89 9.40 0.30 -12.09
N GLU A 90 10.21 0.48 -13.13
CA GLU A 90 11.55 -0.11 -13.21
C GLU A 90 12.49 0.39 -12.10
N LYS A 91 12.23 1.59 -11.57
CA LYS A 91 12.98 2.16 -10.45
C LYS A 91 12.89 1.32 -9.17
N TYR A 92 11.81 0.55 -9.01
CA TYR A 92 11.55 -0.31 -7.85
C TYR A 92 11.84 -1.80 -8.16
N GLY A 93 12.55 -2.08 -9.26
CA GLY A 93 12.99 -3.41 -9.62
C GLY A 93 11.83 -4.38 -9.91
N ARG A 94 11.69 -5.42 -9.09
CA ARG A 94 10.65 -6.46 -9.24
C ARG A 94 9.39 -6.20 -8.42
N GLU A 95 9.26 -5.03 -7.81
CA GLU A 95 8.05 -4.66 -7.06
C GLU A 95 6.98 -4.05 -7.96
N VAL A 96 5.74 -4.48 -7.75
CA VAL A 96 4.57 -3.97 -8.46
C VAL A 96 3.51 -3.48 -7.48
N PHE A 97 2.79 -2.43 -7.88
CA PHE A 97 1.83 -1.74 -7.04
C PHE A 97 0.42 -1.99 -7.55
N GLN A 98 -0.47 -2.41 -6.65
CA GLN A 98 -1.88 -2.56 -6.97
C GLN A 98 -2.58 -1.22 -6.72
N CYS A 99 -3.18 -0.63 -7.75
CA CYS A 99 -3.87 0.65 -7.59
C CYS A 99 -5.08 0.55 -6.65
N SER A 100 -5.82 -0.57 -6.73
CA SER A 100 -7.03 -0.83 -5.93
C SER A 100 -6.76 -1.18 -4.46
N ASP A 101 -5.57 -0.90 -3.92
CA ASP A 101 -5.31 -1.06 -2.49
C ASP A 101 -5.98 0.08 -1.72
N ILE A 102 -7.27 -0.10 -1.42
CA ILE A 102 -8.11 0.87 -0.70
C ILE A 102 -7.67 1.07 0.75
N ARG A 103 -6.84 0.17 1.29
CA ARG A 103 -6.34 0.21 2.67
C ARG A 103 -5.66 1.54 3.02
N LEU A 104 -4.82 2.03 2.12
CA LEU A 104 -4.10 3.27 2.33
C LEU A 104 -5.01 4.50 2.20
N GLU A 105 -5.96 4.45 1.26
CA GLU A 105 -6.96 5.50 1.08
C GLU A 105 -7.88 5.60 2.31
N LEU A 106 -8.35 4.47 2.82
CA LEU A 106 -9.16 4.40 4.04
C LEU A 106 -8.40 4.95 5.25
N LEU A 107 -7.14 4.51 5.43
CA LEU A 107 -6.29 5.00 6.52
C LEU A 107 -6.06 6.51 6.41
N SER A 108 -5.78 7.02 5.20
CA SER A 108 -5.62 8.46 4.98
C SER A 108 -6.91 9.24 5.26
N GLY A 109 -8.07 8.69 4.88
CA GLY A 109 -9.37 9.31 5.13
C GLY A 109 -9.68 9.40 6.61
N LEU A 110 -9.32 8.36 7.39
CA LEU A 110 -9.43 8.39 8.84
C LEU A 110 -8.56 9.48 9.46
N PHE A 111 -7.29 9.60 9.05
CA PHE A 111 -6.41 10.68 9.52
C PHE A 111 -6.93 12.07 9.13
N LEU A 112 -7.50 12.20 7.93
CA LEU A 112 -8.08 13.46 7.47
C LEU A 112 -9.32 13.84 8.30
N LEU A 113 -10.20 12.89 8.62
CA LEU A 113 -11.33 13.11 9.51
C LEU A 113 -10.87 13.59 10.89
N VAL A 114 -9.90 12.91 11.50
CA VAL A 114 -9.33 13.32 12.79
C VAL A 114 -8.76 14.73 12.72
N ALA A 115 -8.07 15.08 11.63
CA ALA A 115 -7.55 16.43 11.44
C ALA A 115 -8.67 17.47 11.36
N VAL A 116 -9.70 17.23 10.54
CA VAL A 116 -10.86 18.13 10.41
C VAL A 116 -11.54 18.31 11.76
N PHE A 117 -11.83 17.24 12.49
CA PHE A 117 -12.41 17.31 13.83
C PHE A 117 -11.54 18.12 14.80
N SER A 118 -10.22 17.94 14.75
CA SER A 118 -9.27 18.67 15.62
C SER A 118 -9.29 20.17 15.35
N PHE A 119 -9.38 20.58 14.08
CA PHE A 119 -9.51 22.00 13.72
C PHE A 119 -10.89 22.56 14.05
N SER A 120 -11.97 21.80 13.82
CA SER A 120 -13.34 22.26 14.11
C SER A 120 -13.59 22.47 15.60
N MET A 121 -13.07 21.61 16.47
CA MET A 121 -13.22 21.77 17.93
C MET A 121 -12.50 23.02 18.45
N GLU A 122 -11.41 23.42 17.80
CA GLU A 122 -10.64 24.61 18.17
C GLU A 122 -11.25 25.92 17.66
N VAL A 123 -12.08 25.86 16.60
CA VAL A 123 -12.84 27.02 16.09
C VAL A 123 -14.11 27.29 16.92
N ILE A 124 -14.63 26.26 17.60
CA ILE A 124 -15.85 26.34 18.43
C ILE A 124 -15.52 26.77 19.88
N GLN A 125 -14.26 26.70 20.30
CA GLN A 125 -13.76 27.14 21.61
C GLN A 125 -13.36 28.61 21.62
#